data_AF-A0A8X7VV43-F1
#
_entry.id   AF-A0A8X7VV43-F1
#
_cell.length_a   1.000
_cell.length_b   1.000
_cell.length_c   1.000
_cell.angle_alpha   90.00
_cell.angle_beta   90.00
_cell.angle_gamma   90.00
#
_symmetry.space_group_name_H-M   'P 1'
#
loop_
_entity.id
_entity.type
_entity.pdbx_description
1 polymer ?
#
loop_
_entity_poly.entity_id
_entity_poly.type
_entity_poly.pdbx_seq_one_letter_code
_entity_poly.pdbx_strand_id
1 'polypeptide(L)'
;MTFSDAVVEALKRMDLSENEKSRRVNEWLHAMQLKPQLAAKLGVAELFWDWDLPRTREGFYRFQGSVTAAVVRGWAFAQISDIIWMETASPDLKECTQFAEGVKSKTPEAMLAYNAIAHVG
;
A
#
# COMPACT_ATOMS: atom_id res chain seq x y z
N MET A 1 -3.01 2.43 10.90
CA MET A 1 -1.65 2.24 10.38
C MET A 1 -1.49 0.80 9.94
N THR A 2 -0.69 0.54 8.92
CA THR A 2 -0.31 -0.82 8.53
C THR A 2 0.73 -1.41 9.49
N PHE A 3 1.01 -2.70 9.39
CA PHE A 3 2.13 -3.31 10.12
C PHE A 3 3.46 -2.69 9.72
N SER A 4 3.64 -2.38 8.43
CA SER A 4 4.85 -1.72 7.93
C SER A 4 5.07 -0.34 8.56
N ASP A 5 4.01 0.46 8.68
CA ASP A 5 4.08 1.77 9.32
C ASP A 5 4.50 1.64 10.80
N ALA A 6 3.93 0.67 11.51
CA ALA A 6 4.26 0.41 12.91
C ALA A 6 5.73 0.02 13.10
N VAL A 7 6.28 -0.80 12.20
CA VAL A 7 7.71 -1.16 12.20
C VAL A 7 8.58 0.07 11.92
N VAL A 8 8.25 0.88 10.90
CA VAL A 8 8.99 2.10 10.58
C VAL A 8 8.98 3.09 11.75
N GLU A 9 7.84 3.26 12.42
CA GLU A 9 7.72 4.11 13.59
C GLU A 9 8.57 3.59 14.77
N ALA A 10 8.56 2.26 15.01
CA ALA A 10 9.41 1.64 16.03
C ALA A 10 10.91 1.84 15.74
N LEU A 11 11.33 1.64 14.49
CA LEU A 11 12.73 1.86 14.07
C LEU A 11 13.17 3.32 14.28
N LYS A 12 12.31 4.29 13.97
CA LYS A 12 12.61 5.72 14.16
C LYS A 12 12.74 6.12 15.63
N ARG A 13 12.07 5.40 16.54
CA ARG A 13 12.10 5.63 18.00
C ARG A 13 13.28 4.98 18.72
N MET A 14 14.06 4.15 18.05
CA MET A 14 15.21 3.49 18.67
C MET A 14 16.26 4.51 19.15
N ASP A 15 16.95 4.19 20.24
CA ASP A 15 18.10 4.97 20.71
C ASP A 15 19.35 4.62 19.90
N LEU A 16 19.38 5.10 18.66
CA LEU A 16 20.43 4.87 17.67
C LEU A 16 20.70 6.18 16.90
N SER A 17 21.84 6.24 16.21
CA SER A 17 22.12 7.37 15.33
C SER A 17 21.11 7.46 14.17
N GLU A 18 20.83 8.67 13.68
CA GLU A 18 19.91 8.88 12.55
C GLU A 18 20.33 8.14 11.28
N ASN A 19 21.64 7.97 11.07
CA ASN A 19 22.17 7.18 9.96
C ASN A 19 21.79 5.70 10.09
N GLU A 20 21.91 5.13 11.30
CA GLU A 20 21.56 3.73 11.55
C GLU A 20 20.05 3.50 11.47
N LYS A 21 19.23 4.43 12.00
CA LYS A 21 17.77 4.41 11.83
C LYS A 21 17.39 4.42 10.36
N SER A 22 17.97 5.33 9.59
CA SER A 22 17.70 5.47 8.16
C SER A 22 18.12 4.22 7.39
N ARG A 23 19.27 3.62 7.71
CA ARG A 23 19.73 2.36 7.13
C ARG A 23 18.71 1.24 7.34
N ARG A 24 18.23 1.04 8.59
CA ARG A 24 17.26 0.00 8.92
C ARG A 24 15.89 0.24 8.30
N VAL A 25 15.43 1.50 8.26
CA VAL A 25 14.17 1.86 7.57
C VAL A 25 14.28 1.58 6.07
N ASN A 26 15.41 1.93 5.45
CA ASN A 26 15.63 1.63 4.03
C ASN A 26 15.68 0.12 3.77
N GLU A 27 16.35 -0.64 4.64
CA GLU A 27 16.40 -2.10 4.58
C GLU A 27 15.01 -2.73 4.70
N TRP A 28 14.17 -2.21 5.63
CA TRP A 28 12.79 -2.63 5.77
C TRP A 28 11.97 -2.35 4.51
N LEU A 29 11.97 -1.10 4.02
CA LEU A 29 11.11 -0.67 2.91
C LEU A 29 11.48 -1.30 1.56
N HIS A 30 12.74 -1.72 1.37
CA HIS A 30 13.20 -2.35 0.14
C HIS A 30 13.22 -3.89 0.22
N ALA A 31 12.81 -4.48 1.33
CA ALA A 31 12.73 -5.92 1.44
C ALA A 31 11.64 -6.47 0.50
N MET A 32 11.98 -7.52 -0.24
CA MET A 32 11.04 -8.20 -1.15
C MET A 32 9.81 -8.78 -0.42
N GLN A 33 9.95 -9.08 0.88
CA GLN A 33 8.87 -9.58 1.73
C GLN A 33 8.95 -8.96 3.12
N LEU A 34 7.94 -8.16 3.48
CA LEU A 34 7.79 -7.60 4.81
C LEU A 34 7.22 -8.66 5.75
N LYS A 35 8.06 -9.18 6.64
CA LYS A 35 7.72 -10.25 7.56
C LYS A 35 8.13 -9.92 9.00
N PRO A 36 7.42 -10.41 10.02
CA PRO A 36 7.79 -10.20 11.42
C PRO A 36 9.23 -10.62 11.74
N GLN A 37 9.75 -11.65 11.08
CA GLN A 37 11.14 -12.11 11.27
C GLN A 37 12.17 -11.07 10.81
N LEU A 38 11.87 -10.29 9.76
CA LEU A 38 12.75 -9.20 9.34
C LEU A 38 12.67 -8.04 10.33
N ALA A 39 11.48 -7.70 10.84
CA ALA A 39 11.33 -6.67 11.87
C ALA A 39 12.16 -7.01 13.11
N ALA A 40 12.08 -8.27 13.59
CA ALA A 40 12.91 -8.78 14.67
C ALA A 40 14.41 -8.65 14.38
N LYS A 41 14.88 -9.01 13.17
CA LYS A 41 16.29 -8.85 12.76
C LYS A 41 16.76 -7.39 12.78
N LEU A 42 15.86 -6.45 12.50
CA LEU A 42 16.14 -5.01 12.56
C LEU A 42 16.02 -4.43 13.98
N GLY A 43 15.74 -5.27 14.98
CA GLY A 43 15.63 -4.90 16.39
C GLY A 43 14.21 -4.62 16.88
N VAL A 44 13.19 -4.89 16.07
CA VAL A 44 11.77 -4.69 16.39
C VAL A 44 11.11 -6.05 16.64
N ALA A 45 11.54 -6.74 17.71
CA ALA A 45 11.09 -8.10 18.01
C ALA A 45 9.74 -8.15 18.75
N GLU A 46 9.46 -7.15 19.61
CA GLU A 46 8.29 -7.12 20.49
C GLU A 46 7.28 -6.03 20.09
N LEU A 47 7.08 -5.83 18.78
CA LEU A 47 6.08 -4.88 18.31
C LEU A 47 4.68 -5.47 18.52
N PHE A 48 3.94 -4.90 19.46
CA PHE A 48 2.52 -5.18 19.58
C PHE A 48 1.77 -4.64 18.36
N TRP A 49 1.24 -5.54 17.55
CA TRP A 49 0.40 -5.20 16.41
C TRP A 49 -0.59 -6.32 16.15
N ASP A 50 -1.88 -6.00 16.22
CA ASP A 50 -2.97 -6.97 16.06
C ASP A 50 -4.06 -6.37 15.17
N TRP A 51 -4.20 -6.92 13.97
CA TRP A 51 -5.23 -6.59 12.99
C TRP A 51 -6.62 -7.18 13.27
N ASP A 52 -6.75 -8.12 14.21
CA ASP A 52 -8.04 -8.71 14.59
C ASP A 52 -8.79 -7.83 15.60
N LEU A 53 -8.07 -7.04 16.41
CA LEU A 53 -8.66 -6.10 17.38
C LEU A 53 -9.59 -5.06 16.74
N PRO A 54 -9.25 -4.38 15.63
CA PRO A 54 -10.10 -3.33 15.05
C PRO A 54 -11.18 -3.85 14.09
N ARG A 55 -11.51 -5.15 14.09
CA ARG A 55 -12.56 -5.71 13.24
C ARG A 55 -13.92 -5.09 13.53
N THR A 56 -14.76 -4.95 12.50
CA THR A 56 -16.15 -4.48 12.67
C THR A 56 -16.99 -5.53 13.41
N ARG A 57 -18.22 -5.17 13.79
CA ARG A 57 -19.15 -6.13 14.44
C ARG A 57 -19.46 -7.32 13.55
N GLU A 58 -19.45 -7.10 12.24
CA GLU A 58 -19.66 -8.08 11.18
C GLU A 58 -18.40 -8.92 10.90
N GLY A 59 -17.26 -8.57 11.51
CA GLY A 59 -15.99 -9.28 11.36
C GLY A 59 -15.08 -8.79 10.23
N PHE A 60 -15.35 -7.64 9.61
CA PHE A 60 -14.51 -7.13 8.54
C PHE A 60 -13.18 -6.56 9.05
N TYR A 61 -12.10 -6.87 8.35
CA TYR A 61 -10.79 -6.26 8.57
C TYR A 61 -10.77 -4.81 8.11
N ARG A 62 -9.94 -4.00 8.77
CA ARG A 62 -9.64 -2.64 8.30
C ARG A 62 -8.67 -2.71 7.12
N PHE A 63 -8.93 -1.91 6.11
CA PHE A 63 -8.11 -1.83 4.91
C PHE A 63 -7.77 -0.37 4.62
N GLN A 64 -6.50 -0.11 4.32
CA GLN A 64 -6.05 1.21 3.89
C GLN A 64 -6.03 1.27 2.36
N GLY A 65 -7.10 1.85 1.80
CA GLY A 65 -7.18 2.12 0.37
C GLY A 65 -6.13 3.14 -0.08
N SER A 66 -5.66 3.00 -1.31
CA SER A 66 -4.77 3.94 -2.00
C SER A 66 -4.72 3.63 -3.50
N VAL A 67 -4.23 4.58 -4.31
CA VAL A 67 -3.93 4.33 -5.73
C VAL A 67 -2.97 3.15 -5.89
N THR A 68 -1.93 3.05 -5.05
CA THR A 68 -1.00 1.91 -5.06
C THR A 68 -1.70 0.58 -4.80
N ALA A 69 -2.66 0.54 -3.85
CA ALA A 69 -3.43 -0.66 -3.59
C ALA A 69 -4.35 -1.04 -4.78
N ALA A 70 -4.91 -0.04 -5.47
CA ALA A 70 -5.67 -0.25 -6.69
C ALA A 70 -4.79 -0.76 -7.83
N VAL A 71 -3.56 -0.24 -8.01
CA VAL A 71 -2.58 -0.71 -9.00
C VAL A 71 -2.24 -2.18 -8.79
N VAL A 72 -1.96 -2.60 -7.56
CA VAL A 72 -1.62 -4.00 -7.25
C VAL A 72 -2.80 -4.94 -7.59
N ARG A 73 -4.03 -4.52 -7.30
CA ARG A 73 -5.24 -5.26 -7.73
C ARG A 73 -5.40 -5.25 -9.25
N GLY A 74 -5.13 -4.12 -9.90
CA GLY A 74 -5.13 -3.96 -11.35
C GLY A 74 -4.19 -4.94 -12.04
N TRP A 75 -2.97 -5.17 -11.53
CA TRP A 75 -2.06 -6.18 -12.07
C TRP A 75 -2.59 -7.61 -11.99
N ALA A 76 -3.32 -7.93 -10.91
CA ALA A 76 -3.93 -9.25 -10.75
C ALA A 76 -5.12 -9.42 -11.70
N PHE A 77 -5.96 -8.38 -11.84
CA PHE A 77 -7.16 -8.44 -12.67
C PHE A 77 -6.90 -8.26 -14.16
N ALA A 78 -5.83 -7.56 -14.56
CA ALA A 78 -5.47 -7.38 -15.98
C ALA A 78 -5.17 -8.71 -16.70
N GLN A 79 -4.93 -9.80 -15.96
CA GLN A 79 -4.74 -11.13 -16.53
C GLN A 79 -6.05 -11.82 -16.94
N ILE A 80 -7.19 -11.31 -16.47
CA ILE A 80 -8.52 -11.93 -16.64
C ILE A 80 -9.61 -10.94 -17.07
N SER A 81 -9.24 -9.69 -17.35
CA SER A 81 -10.16 -8.63 -17.76
C SER A 81 -9.61 -7.90 -18.97
N ASP A 82 -10.46 -7.61 -19.95
CA ASP A 82 -10.08 -6.82 -21.12
C ASP A 82 -9.78 -5.37 -20.76
N ILE A 83 -10.55 -4.81 -19.81
CA ILE A 83 -10.48 -3.42 -19.38
C ILE A 83 -10.41 -3.36 -17.85
N ILE A 84 -9.55 -2.48 -17.34
CA ILE A 84 -9.44 -2.19 -15.91
C ILE A 84 -9.97 -0.79 -15.60
N TRP A 85 -10.73 -0.69 -14.52
CA TRP A 85 -11.27 0.56 -14.01
C TRP A 85 -10.99 0.67 -12.51
N MET A 86 -10.51 1.83 -12.08
CA MET A 86 -10.44 2.24 -10.68
C MET A 86 -11.49 3.31 -10.44
N GLU A 87 -12.43 3.05 -9.52
CA GLU A 87 -13.37 4.06 -9.05
C GLU A 87 -12.62 5.24 -8.40
N THR A 88 -13.02 6.46 -8.72
CA THR A 88 -12.44 7.70 -8.17
C THR A 88 -13.48 8.46 -7.35
N ALA A 89 -13.07 9.10 -6.26
CA ALA A 89 -13.98 9.92 -5.46
C ALA A 89 -14.21 11.31 -6.08
N SER A 90 -13.24 11.79 -6.85
CA SER A 90 -13.24 13.08 -7.54
C SER A 90 -12.41 12.98 -8.82
N PRO A 91 -12.61 13.90 -9.78
CA PRO A 91 -11.79 13.94 -10.99
C PRO A 91 -10.39 14.51 -10.71
N ASP A 92 -9.48 13.68 -10.21
CA ASP A 92 -8.08 14.02 -9.98
C ASP A 92 -7.17 13.37 -11.05
N LEU A 93 -6.64 14.21 -11.95
CA LEU A 93 -5.77 13.76 -13.03
C LEU A 93 -4.47 13.13 -12.51
N LYS A 94 -3.95 13.57 -11.37
CA LYS A 94 -2.71 13.02 -10.78
C LYS A 94 -2.93 11.61 -10.28
N GLU A 95 -4.04 11.35 -9.59
CA GLU A 95 -4.40 9.99 -9.16
C GLU A 95 -4.65 9.07 -10.37
N CYS A 96 -5.35 9.57 -11.40
CA CYS A 96 -5.59 8.83 -12.64
C CYS A 96 -4.29 8.47 -13.36
N THR A 97 -3.35 9.41 -13.43
CA THR A 97 -2.04 9.22 -14.06
C THR A 97 -1.23 8.18 -13.30
N GLN A 98 -1.16 8.31 -11.97
CA GLN A 98 -0.46 7.35 -11.12
C GLN A 98 -1.05 5.93 -11.23
N PHE A 99 -2.38 5.80 -11.33
CA PHE A 99 -3.02 4.52 -11.55
C PHE A 99 -2.67 3.92 -12.92
N ALA A 100 -2.80 4.72 -13.98
CA ALA A 100 -2.56 4.29 -15.35
C ALA A 100 -1.11 3.85 -15.57
N GLU A 101 -0.13 4.66 -15.15
CA GLU A 101 1.29 4.33 -15.21
C GLU A 101 1.62 3.11 -14.34
N GLY A 102 1.04 3.06 -13.14
CA GLY A 102 1.22 1.95 -12.20
C GLY A 102 0.77 0.62 -12.81
N VAL A 103 -0.44 0.53 -13.34
CA VAL A 103 -0.95 -0.69 -14.00
C VAL A 103 -0.10 -1.02 -15.23
N LYS A 104 0.13 -0.05 -16.12
CA LYS A 104 0.89 -0.27 -17.36
C LYS A 104 2.35 -0.66 -17.15
N SER A 105 2.93 -0.37 -15.98
CA SER A 105 4.31 -0.80 -15.66
C SER A 105 4.52 -2.32 -15.70
N LYS A 106 3.47 -3.13 -15.47
CA LYS A 106 3.51 -4.59 -15.60
C LYS A 106 2.66 -5.13 -16.74
N THR A 107 1.63 -4.39 -17.14
CA THR A 107 0.72 -4.77 -18.23
C THR A 107 0.56 -3.60 -19.21
N PRO A 108 1.56 -3.32 -20.06
CA PRO A 108 1.58 -2.12 -20.90
C PRO A 108 0.35 -1.98 -21.81
N GLU A 109 -0.14 -3.11 -22.33
CA GLU A 109 -1.28 -3.18 -23.25
C GLU A 109 -2.65 -3.14 -22.55
N ALA A 110 -2.70 -3.08 -21.21
CA ALA A 110 -3.96 -3.03 -20.50
C ALA A 110 -4.79 -1.82 -20.95
N MET A 111 -6.03 -2.09 -21.38
CA MET A 111 -7.02 -1.03 -21.63
C MET A 111 -7.57 -0.53 -20.31
N LEU A 112 -7.73 0.79 -20.20
CA LEU A 112 -8.20 1.44 -18.98
C LEU A 112 -9.50 2.18 -19.28
N ALA A 113 -10.44 2.14 -18.33
CA ALA A 113 -11.66 2.95 -18.35
C ALA A 113 -11.64 3.97 -17.21
N TYR A 114 -12.31 5.09 -17.44
CA TYR A 114 -12.45 6.18 -16.48
C TYR A 114 -13.89 6.68 -16.48
N ASN A 115 -14.46 6.88 -15.29
CA ASN A 115 -15.78 7.45 -15.11
C ASN A 115 -15.67 8.97 -14.85
N ALA A 116 -16.26 9.77 -15.72
CA ALA A 116 -16.38 11.21 -15.51
C ALA A 116 -17.58 11.49 -14.60
N ILE A 117 -17.35 11.49 -13.28
CA ILE A 117 -18.38 11.89 -12.32
C ILE A 117 -18.69 13.38 -12.54
N ALA A 118 -19.90 13.69 -13.00
CA ALA A 118 -20.37 15.06 -13.11
C ALA A 118 -20.55 15.64 -11.71
N HIS A 119 -19.97 16.82 -11.46
CA HIS A 119 -20.31 17.62 -10.29
C HIS A 119 -21.81 17.95 -10.36
N VAL A 120 -22.59 17.34 -9.48
CA VAL A 120 -23.93 17.83 -9.16
C VAL A 120 -23.69 19.03 -8.25
N GLY A 121 -23.79 20.22 -8.82
CA GLY A 121 -23.59 21.50 -8.12
C GLY A 121 -24.64 21.78 -7.05
#